data_AF-A0A938JKA8-F1
#
_entry.id   AF-A0A938JKA8-F1
#
_cell.length_a   1.000
_cell.length_b   1.000
_cell.length_c   1.000
_cell.angle_alpha   90.00
_cell.angle_beta   90.00
_cell.angle_gamma   90.00
#
_symmetry.space_group_name_H-M   'P 1'
#
loop_
_entity.id
_entity.type
_entity.pdbx_description
1 polymer ?
#
loop_
_entity_poly.entity_id
_entity_poly.type
_entity_poly.pdbx_seq_one_letter_code
_entity_poly.pdbx_strand_id
1 'polypeptide(L)'
;NRTPFIDPYSRGAIRGLSLKHTPFHIYRAIMESVAYGTETILRIIKENSIEISEVVACGGTTKSNLWLQIYADVTGLEIKTTSTPEAALLGSAILGAVAANKFKSIIEAANEMVYFKKTVKPDWKSYDKYKYFVDHYIETYHSLKDSYQEVHKYLQNI
;
A
#
# COMPACT_ATOMS: atom_id res chain seq x y z
N ASN A 1 9.53 3.69 10.07
CA ASN A 1 8.19 3.17 9.74
C ASN A 1 7.13 3.97 10.52
N ARG A 2 6.09 4.51 9.87
CA ARG A 2 5.01 5.22 10.59
C ARG A 2 3.90 4.27 11.03
N THR A 3 3.34 3.52 10.08
CA THR A 3 2.30 2.51 10.31
C THR A 3 2.80 1.20 9.70
N PRO A 4 2.60 0.04 10.35
CA PRO A 4 1.89 -0.16 11.61
C PRO A 4 2.75 -0.09 12.88
N PHE A 5 4.08 -0.13 12.74
CA PHE A 5 4.96 -0.38 13.89
C PHE A 5 5.35 0.87 14.69
N ILE A 6 5.08 2.06 14.16
CA ILE A 6 5.37 3.36 14.83
C ILE A 6 6.82 3.40 15.33
N ASP A 7 7.74 3.04 14.44
CA ASP A 7 9.15 2.87 14.75
C ASP A 7 10.00 3.84 13.91
N PRO A 8 10.50 4.94 14.49
CA PRO A 8 11.32 5.91 13.78
C PRO A 8 12.74 5.39 13.47
N TYR A 9 13.18 4.33 14.15
CA TYR A 9 14.53 3.77 14.02
C TYR A 9 14.62 2.70 12.93
N SER A 10 13.51 2.08 12.56
CA SER A 10 13.42 1.14 11.43
C SER A 10 14.09 1.68 10.16
N ARG A 11 14.86 0.83 9.47
CA ARG A 11 15.53 1.10 8.19
C ARG A 11 15.16 0.05 7.14
N GLY A 12 15.39 0.39 5.86
CA GLY A 12 15.19 -0.55 4.77
C GLY A 12 16.26 -1.65 4.78
N ALA A 13 15.87 -2.86 4.39
CA ALA A 13 16.78 -3.98 4.21
C ALA A 13 16.40 -4.76 2.94
N ILE A 14 17.43 -5.25 2.23
CA ILE A 14 17.29 -6.25 1.18
C ILE A 14 17.90 -7.53 1.72
N ARG A 15 17.14 -8.63 1.67
CA ARG A 15 17.57 -9.95 2.18
C ARG A 15 17.33 -11.04 1.14
N GLY A 16 18.04 -12.16 1.28
CA GLY A 16 17.88 -13.34 0.41
C GLY A 16 18.61 -13.25 -0.94
N LEU A 17 19.60 -12.37 -1.07
CA LEU A 17 20.37 -12.25 -2.30
C LEU A 17 21.22 -13.49 -2.57
N SER A 18 21.39 -13.77 -3.86
CA SER A 18 22.23 -14.83 -4.41
C SER A 18 22.73 -14.40 -5.78
N LEU A 19 23.74 -15.09 -6.33
CA LEU A 19 24.34 -14.77 -7.64
C LEU A 19 23.36 -14.84 -8.83
N LYS A 20 22.16 -15.40 -8.64
CA LYS A 20 21.10 -15.46 -9.66
C LYS A 20 20.30 -14.15 -9.77
N HIS A 21 20.39 -13.28 -8.77
CA HIS A 21 19.61 -12.05 -8.74
C HIS A 21 20.25 -10.97 -9.61
N THR A 22 19.39 -10.19 -10.25
CA THR A 22 19.75 -9.07 -11.12
C THR A 22 19.08 -7.80 -10.59
N PRO A 23 19.46 -6.60 -11.07
CA PRO A 23 18.81 -5.35 -10.67
C PRO A 23 17.29 -5.37 -10.85
N PHE A 24 16.77 -6.11 -11.84
CA PHE A 24 15.32 -6.26 -12.06
C PHE A 24 14.62 -7.01 -10.92
N HIS A 25 15.27 -8.00 -10.33
CA HIS A 25 14.74 -8.70 -9.16
C HIS A 25 14.70 -7.79 -7.93
N ILE A 26 15.71 -6.92 -7.77
CA ILE A 26 15.72 -5.92 -6.70
C ILE A 26 14.58 -4.92 -6.88
N TYR A 27 14.40 -4.41 -8.11
CA TYR A 27 13.31 -3.50 -8.43
C TYR A 27 11.94 -4.13 -8.15
N ARG A 28 11.76 -5.40 -8.55
CA ARG A 28 10.56 -6.17 -8.26
C ARG A 28 10.32 -6.33 -6.75
N ALA A 29 11.35 -6.70 -6.00
CA ALA A 29 11.27 -6.85 -4.54
C ALA A 29 10.91 -5.54 -3.84
N ILE A 30 11.40 -4.39 -4.33
CA ILE A 30 11.01 -3.07 -3.83
C ILE A 30 9.51 -2.85 -4.06
N MET A 31 9.00 -3.06 -5.27
CA MET A 31 7.57 -2.89 -5.58
C MET A 31 6.69 -3.78 -4.68
N GLU A 32 7.09 -5.05 -4.52
CA GLU A 32 6.42 -6.03 -3.67
C GLU A 32 6.46 -5.64 -2.19
N SER A 33 7.62 -5.18 -1.67
CA SER A 33 7.77 -4.77 -0.27
C SER A 33 6.80 -3.66 0.14
N VAL A 34 6.50 -2.73 -0.78
CA VAL A 34 5.54 -1.66 -0.51
C VAL A 34 4.12 -2.24 -0.40
N ALA A 35 3.77 -3.19 -1.27
CA ALA A 35 2.49 -3.90 -1.19
C ALA A 35 2.40 -4.77 0.08
N TYR A 36 3.48 -5.44 0.49
CA TYR A 36 3.54 -6.19 1.76
C TYR A 36 3.31 -5.29 2.97
N GLY A 37 3.88 -4.08 2.96
CA GLY A 37 3.61 -3.07 3.98
C GLY A 37 2.13 -2.70 4.04
N THR A 38 1.47 -2.50 2.90
CA THR A 38 0.02 -2.27 2.84
C THR A 38 -0.78 -3.45 3.36
N GLU A 39 -0.49 -4.68 2.94
CA GLU A 39 -1.18 -5.86 3.46
C GLU A 39 -1.00 -6.04 4.97
N THR A 40 0.17 -5.70 5.51
CA THR A 40 0.39 -5.71 6.96
C THR A 40 -0.59 -4.76 7.68
N ILE A 41 -0.81 -3.57 7.12
CA ILE A 41 -1.80 -2.61 7.65
C ILE A 41 -3.22 -3.16 7.52
N LEU A 42 -3.57 -3.75 6.38
CA LEU A 42 -4.90 -4.32 6.14
C LEU A 42 -5.21 -5.46 7.11
N ARG A 43 -4.22 -6.32 7.43
CA ARG A 43 -4.38 -7.39 8.43
C ARG A 43 -4.71 -6.85 9.81
N ILE A 44 -4.01 -5.81 10.25
CA ILE A 44 -4.29 -5.15 11.54
C ILE A 44 -5.69 -4.52 11.54
N ILE A 45 -6.12 -3.90 10.45
CA ILE A 45 -7.48 -3.35 10.33
C ILE A 45 -8.52 -4.49 10.43
N LYS A 46 -8.29 -5.62 9.75
CA LYS A 46 -9.16 -6.80 9.80
C LYS A 46 -9.23 -7.43 11.20
N GLU A 47 -8.12 -7.48 11.92
CA GLU A 47 -8.07 -7.94 13.33
C GLU A 47 -8.97 -7.08 14.24
N ASN A 48 -9.16 -5.81 13.90
CA ASN A 48 -10.08 -4.89 14.57
C ASN A 48 -11.53 -5.00 14.07
N SER A 49 -11.89 -6.10 13.39
CA SER A 49 -13.24 -6.40 12.87
C SER A 49 -13.78 -5.37 11.86
N ILE A 50 -12.89 -4.66 11.18
CA ILE A 50 -13.27 -3.75 10.09
C ILE A 50 -13.16 -4.50 8.76
N GLU A 51 -14.29 -4.65 8.08
CA GLU A 51 -14.34 -5.26 6.75
C GLU A 51 -13.80 -4.29 5.69
N ILE A 52 -12.98 -4.82 4.79
CA ILE A 52 -12.42 -4.07 3.66
C ILE A 52 -12.81 -4.81 2.39
N SER A 53 -13.67 -4.20 1.59
CA SER A 53 -14.21 -4.79 0.36
C SER A 53 -13.40 -4.42 -0.89
N GLU A 54 -12.75 -3.26 -0.90
CA GLU A 54 -12.00 -2.78 -2.06
C GLU A 54 -10.92 -1.75 -1.69
N VAL A 55 -9.99 -1.53 -2.61
CA VAL A 55 -8.98 -0.47 -2.53
C VAL A 55 -9.12 0.46 -3.72
N VAL A 56 -9.28 1.75 -3.45
CA VAL A 56 -9.22 2.79 -4.49
C VAL A 56 -7.82 3.40 -4.49
N ALA A 57 -7.05 3.14 -5.53
CA ALA A 57 -5.70 3.66 -5.71
C ALA A 57 -5.73 4.99 -6.49
N CYS A 58 -4.94 5.96 -6.01
CA CYS A 58 -4.72 7.24 -6.66
C CYS A 58 -3.21 7.59 -6.69
N GLY A 59 -2.86 8.64 -7.45
CA GLY A 59 -1.47 9.11 -7.53
C GLY A 59 -0.58 8.31 -8.48
N GLY A 60 0.74 8.54 -8.41
CA GLY A 60 1.70 8.07 -9.42
C GLY A 60 1.80 6.56 -9.58
N THR A 61 1.52 5.78 -8.53
CA THR A 61 1.55 4.30 -8.56
C THR A 61 0.55 3.72 -9.55
N THR A 62 -0.57 4.42 -9.80
CA THR A 62 -1.62 4.00 -10.74
C THR A 62 -1.17 3.96 -12.20
N LYS A 63 -0.04 4.59 -12.54
CA LYS A 63 0.54 4.55 -13.90
C LYS A 63 1.18 3.19 -14.23
N SER A 64 1.49 2.37 -13.22
CA SER A 64 2.11 1.05 -13.42
C SER A 64 1.07 -0.07 -13.31
N ASN A 65 0.74 -0.69 -14.45
CA ASN A 65 -0.14 -1.86 -14.49
C ASN A 65 0.41 -3.02 -13.66
N LEU A 66 1.74 -3.21 -13.69
CA LEU A 66 2.40 -4.25 -12.90
C LEU A 66 2.25 -3.99 -11.40
N TRP A 67 2.43 -2.74 -10.96
CA TRP A 67 2.33 -2.43 -9.55
C TRP A 67 0.90 -2.60 -9.03
N LEU A 68 -0.09 -2.14 -9.81
CA LEU A 68 -1.51 -2.37 -9.48
C LEU A 68 -1.84 -3.86 -9.36
N GLN A 69 -1.28 -4.70 -10.25
CA GLN A 69 -1.46 -6.15 -10.15
C GLN A 69 -0.80 -6.73 -8.90
N ILE A 70 0.44 -6.31 -8.57
CA ILE A 70 1.12 -6.71 -7.33
C ILE A 70 0.26 -6.35 -6.10
N TYR A 71 -0.32 -5.16 -6.06
CA TYR A 71 -1.22 -4.78 -4.96
C TYR A 71 -2.46 -5.68 -4.88
N ALA A 72 -3.12 -5.95 -6.01
CA ALA A 72 -4.28 -6.83 -6.04
C ALA A 72 -3.91 -8.22 -5.53
N ASP A 73 -2.84 -8.80 -6.09
CA ASP A 73 -2.37 -10.14 -5.75
C ASP A 73 -1.89 -10.24 -4.31
N VAL A 74 -1.25 -9.21 -3.76
CA VAL A 74 -0.74 -9.24 -2.37
C VAL A 74 -1.88 -9.09 -1.35
N THR A 75 -2.83 -8.20 -1.62
CA THR A 75 -3.90 -7.87 -0.67
C THR A 75 -5.12 -8.78 -0.78
N GLY A 76 -5.28 -9.47 -1.91
CA GLY A 76 -6.48 -10.24 -2.24
C GLY A 76 -7.72 -9.35 -2.46
N LEU A 77 -7.54 -8.05 -2.69
CA LEU A 77 -8.60 -7.07 -2.89
C LEU A 77 -8.62 -6.57 -4.34
N GLU A 78 -9.81 -6.19 -4.81
CA GLU A 78 -9.91 -5.47 -6.08
C GLU A 78 -9.29 -4.07 -5.94
N ILE A 79 -8.39 -3.72 -6.85
CA ILE A 79 -7.77 -2.40 -6.91
C ILE A 79 -8.46 -1.59 -8.01
N LYS A 80 -9.16 -0.53 -7.61
CA LYS A 80 -9.82 0.41 -8.52
C LYS A 80 -8.97 1.67 -8.70
N THR A 81 -8.96 2.24 -9.89
CA THR A 81 -8.38 3.57 -10.12
C THR A 81 -9.44 4.53 -10.66
N THR A 82 -9.33 5.79 -10.28
CA THR A 82 -10.22 6.86 -10.74
C THR A 82 -9.77 7.40 -12.09
N SER A 83 -10.71 7.91 -12.89
CA SER A 83 -10.44 8.62 -14.14
C SER A 83 -9.65 9.91 -13.91
N THR A 84 -9.92 10.58 -12.79
CA THR A 84 -9.15 11.72 -12.30
C THR A 84 -7.94 11.23 -11.50
N PRO A 85 -6.69 11.49 -11.93
CA PRO A 85 -5.50 11.03 -11.22
C PRO A 85 -5.26 11.79 -9.90
N GLU A 86 -5.69 13.06 -9.82
CA GLU A 86 -5.53 13.93 -8.67
C GLU A 86 -6.72 13.81 -7.69
N ALA A 87 -6.72 12.76 -6.87
CA ALA A 87 -7.81 12.50 -5.92
C ALA A 87 -8.04 13.66 -4.93
N ALA A 88 -6.99 14.33 -4.46
CA ALA A 88 -7.11 15.47 -3.55
C ALA A 88 -7.79 16.68 -4.21
N LEU A 89 -7.48 16.95 -5.49
CA LEU A 89 -8.13 18.02 -6.25
C LEU A 89 -9.61 17.72 -6.45
N LEU A 90 -9.94 16.48 -6.82
CA LEU A 90 -11.33 16.04 -6.97
C LEU A 90 -12.11 16.14 -5.66
N GLY A 91 -11.50 15.74 -4.53
CA GLY A 91 -12.10 15.89 -3.20
C GLY A 91 -12.39 17.34 -2.85
N SER A 92 -11.45 18.26 -3.09
CA SER A 92 -11.67 19.69 -2.89
C SER A 92 -12.79 20.25 -3.77
N ALA A 93 -12.89 19.81 -5.03
CA ALA A 93 -13.95 20.22 -5.94
C ALA A 93 -15.33 19.70 -5.48
N ILE A 94 -15.41 18.46 -4.98
CA ILE A 94 -16.62 17.87 -4.38
C ILE A 94 -17.09 18.74 -3.20
N LEU A 95 -16.18 19.07 -2.27
CA LEU A 95 -16.50 19.90 -1.12
C LEU A 95 -16.96 21.31 -1.56
N GLY A 96 -16.28 21.91 -2.54
CA GLY A 96 -16.67 23.20 -3.10
C GLY A 96 -18.06 23.18 -3.76
N ALA A 97 -18.40 22.12 -4.49
CA ALA A 97 -19.70 21.97 -5.12
C ALA A 97 -20.84 21.84 -4.08
N VAL A 98 -20.60 21.12 -2.98
CA VAL A 98 -21.55 21.03 -1.85
C VAL A 98 -21.69 22.39 -1.17
N ALA A 99 -20.58 23.08 -0.88
CA ALA A 99 -20.62 24.42 -0.28
C ALA A 99 -21.34 25.46 -1.16
N ALA A 100 -21.28 25.30 -2.48
CA ALA A 100 -22.00 26.11 -3.45
C ALA A 100 -23.47 25.70 -3.64
N ASN A 101 -24.00 24.78 -2.81
CA ASN A 101 -25.35 24.22 -2.88
C ASN A 101 -25.68 23.57 -4.24
N LYS A 102 -24.68 23.04 -4.96
CA LYS A 102 -24.90 22.29 -6.22
C LYS A 102 -25.31 20.84 -5.97
N PHE A 103 -24.93 20.30 -4.81
CA PHE A 103 -25.33 18.98 -4.32
C PHE A 103 -25.75 19.10 -2.85
N LYS A 104 -26.66 18.23 -2.39
CA LYS A 104 -27.19 18.25 -1.01
C LYS A 104 -26.24 17.62 -0.01
N SER A 105 -25.31 16.79 -0.46
CA SER A 105 -24.32 16.12 0.40
C SER A 105 -23.04 15.78 -0.34
N ILE A 106 -21.98 15.52 0.43
CA ILE A 106 -20.69 15.04 -0.09
C ILE A 106 -20.86 13.70 -0.80
N ILE A 107 -21.73 12.82 -0.29
CA ILE A 107 -21.97 11.49 -0.87
C ILE A 107 -22.62 11.62 -2.25
N GLU A 108 -23.65 12.48 -2.37
CA GLU A 108 -24.30 12.75 -3.66
C GLU A 108 -23.31 13.33 -4.68
N ALA A 109 -22.54 14.34 -4.28
CA ALA A 109 -21.50 14.91 -5.13
C ALA A 109 -20.44 13.88 -5.53
N ALA A 110 -20.00 13.02 -4.62
CA ALA A 110 -19.03 11.98 -4.92
C ALA A 110 -19.56 10.95 -5.93
N ASN A 111 -20.83 10.54 -5.82
CA ASN A 111 -21.45 9.61 -6.76
C ASN A 111 -21.54 10.17 -8.19
N GLU A 112 -21.73 11.49 -8.32
CA GLU A 112 -21.85 12.17 -9.63
C GLU A 112 -20.49 12.63 -10.19
N MET A 113 -19.46 12.78 -9.35
CA MET A 113 -18.17 13.34 -9.75
C MET A 113 -17.02 12.32 -9.79
N VAL A 114 -17.13 11.18 -9.11
CA VAL A 114 -16.10 10.14 -9.07
C VAL A 114 -16.39 9.07 -10.12
N TYR A 115 -15.52 8.99 -11.12
CA TYR A 115 -15.59 7.96 -12.16
C TYR A 115 -14.43 6.99 -12.03
N PHE A 116 -14.71 5.69 -12.04
CA PHE A 116 -13.69 4.66 -12.07
C PHE A 116 -13.23 4.39 -13.50
N LYS A 117 -11.92 4.27 -13.70
CA LYS A 117 -11.28 4.01 -15.00
C LYS A 117 -10.91 2.56 -15.19
N LYS A 118 -10.40 1.92 -14.14
CA LYS A 118 -9.86 0.56 -14.22
C LYS A 118 -10.09 -0.18 -12.91
N THR A 119 -10.38 -1.47 -13.02
CA THR A 119 -10.39 -2.42 -11.91
C THR A 119 -9.38 -3.52 -12.20
N VAL A 120 -8.52 -3.82 -11.23
CA VAL A 120 -7.55 -4.89 -11.28
C VAL A 120 -7.95 -5.93 -10.24
N LYS A 121 -8.17 -7.16 -10.69
CA LYS A 121 -8.57 -8.27 -9.82
C LYS A 121 -7.35 -9.09 -9.42
N PRO A 122 -7.35 -9.67 -8.21
CA PRO A 122 -6.27 -10.55 -7.78
C PRO A 122 -6.19 -11.81 -8.65
N ASP A 123 -4.97 -12.23 -8.98
CA ASP A 123 -4.70 -13.61 -9.36
C ASP A 123 -4.55 -14.44 -8.07
N TRP A 124 -5.55 -15.28 -7.81
CA TRP A 124 -5.60 -16.08 -6.58
C TRP A 124 -4.41 -17.04 -6.42
N LYS A 125 -3.80 -17.52 -7.52
CA LYS A 125 -2.59 -18.35 -7.45
C LYS A 125 -1.38 -17.55 -6.95
N SER A 126 -1.31 -16.28 -7.32
CA SER A 126 -0.26 -15.37 -6.87
C SER A 126 -0.54 -14.93 -5.43
N TYR A 127 -1.80 -14.65 -5.08
CA TYR A 127 -2.22 -14.34 -3.71
C TYR A 127 -1.80 -15.39 -2.69
N ASP A 128 -2.07 -16.67 -2.98
CA ASP A 128 -1.69 -17.75 -2.07
C ASP A 128 -0.17 -17.83 -1.86
N LYS A 129 0.63 -17.52 -2.89
CA LYS A 129 2.09 -17.43 -2.76
C LYS A 129 2.52 -16.22 -1.95
N TYR A 130 1.90 -15.05 -2.18
CA TYR A 130 2.27 -13.83 -1.48
C TYR A 130 1.99 -13.88 0.01
N LYS A 131 0.97 -14.63 0.46
CA LYS A 131 0.74 -14.87 1.90
C LYS A 131 2.00 -15.29 2.64
N TYR A 132 2.70 -16.30 2.10
CA TYR A 132 3.97 -16.77 2.66
C TYR A 132 5.00 -15.65 2.76
N PHE A 133 5.17 -14.84 1.70
CA PHE A 133 6.17 -13.77 1.68
C PHE A 133 5.80 -12.59 2.58
N VAL A 134 4.51 -12.28 2.73
CA VAL A 134 4.01 -11.25 3.66
C VAL A 134 4.31 -11.66 5.10
N ASP A 135 4.05 -12.92 5.47
CA ASP A 135 4.33 -13.42 6.83
C ASP A 135 5.82 -13.23 7.16
N HIS A 136 6.70 -13.68 6.24
CA HIS A 136 8.13 -13.53 6.42
C HIS A 136 8.60 -12.06 6.35
N TYR A 137 7.91 -11.18 5.62
CA TYR A 137 8.18 -9.74 5.61
C TYR A 137 7.92 -9.13 6.99
N ILE A 138 6.81 -9.49 7.63
CA ILE A 138 6.45 -9.04 8.99
C ILE A 138 7.48 -9.56 10.00
N GLU A 139 7.83 -10.85 9.95
CA GLU A 139 8.85 -11.44 10.82
C GLU A 139 10.20 -10.74 10.70
N THR A 140 10.59 -10.35 9.49
CA THR A 140 11.87 -9.64 9.25
C THR A 140 11.94 -8.33 10.01
N TYR A 141 10.83 -7.59 10.11
CA TYR A 141 10.81 -6.39 10.94
C TYR A 141 11.14 -6.71 12.39
N HIS A 142 10.51 -7.75 12.95
CA HIS A 142 10.75 -8.17 14.32
C HIS A 142 12.19 -8.65 14.56
N SER A 143 12.79 -9.35 13.60
CA SER A 143 14.18 -9.81 13.71
C SER A 143 15.21 -8.69 13.65
N LEU A 144 14.92 -7.57 12.98
CA LEU A 144 15.89 -6.48 12.77
C LEU A 144 15.68 -5.29 13.70
N LYS A 145 14.51 -5.18 14.35
CA LYS A 145 14.12 -4.03 15.17
C LYS A 145 15.18 -3.64 16.21
N ASP A 146 15.63 -4.60 17.01
CA ASP A 146 16.56 -4.31 18.12
C ASP A 146 17.93 -3.89 17.59
N SER A 147 18.42 -4.56 16.53
CA SER A 147 19.65 -4.18 15.84
C SER A 147 19.59 -2.74 15.30
N TYR A 148 18.46 -2.31 14.74
CA TYR A 148 18.31 -0.92 14.29
C TYR A 148 18.37 0.09 15.45
N GLN A 149 17.81 -0.25 16.60
CA GLN A 149 17.89 0.61 17.79
C GLN A 149 19.31 0.70 18.32
N GLU A 150 20.05 -0.42 18.36
CA GLU A 150 21.46 -0.44 18.77
C GLU A 150 22.33 0.43 17.85
N VAL A 151 22.20 0.26 16.54
CA VAL A 151 22.92 1.09 15.55
C VAL A 151 22.56 2.56 15.73
N HIS A 152 21.29 2.88 15.95
CA HIS A 152 20.88 4.26 16.19
C HIS A 152 21.50 4.86 17.45
N LYS A 153 21.50 4.13 18.57
CA LYS A 153 22.14 4.56 19.83
C LYS A 153 23.64 4.79 19.64
N TYR A 154 24.32 3.89 18.91
CA TYR A 154 25.73 4.05 18.61
C TYR A 154 26.00 5.33 17.83
N LEU A 155 25.21 5.62 16.79
CA LEU A 155 25.34 6.83 15.98
C LEU A 155 25.02 8.14 16.73
N GLN A 156 24.30 8.10 17.85
CA GLN A 156 24.05 9.28 18.69
C GLN A 156 25.19 9.59 19.67
N ASN A 157 26.05 8.61 19.94
CA ASN A 157 27.17 8.73 20.87
C ASN A 157 28.50 9.10 20.18
N ILE A 158 28.47 9.33 18.87
CA ILE A 158 29.57 9.86 18.05
C ILE A 158 29.22 11.30 17.69
#